data_AF-A0A372M0Y9-F1
#
_entry.id   AF-A0A372M0Y9-F1
#
_cell.length_a   1.000
_cell.length_b   1.000
_cell.length_c   1.000
_cell.angle_alpha   90.00
_cell.angle_beta   90.00
_cell.angle_gamma   90.00
#
_symmetry.space_group_name_H-M   'P 1'
#
loop_
_entity.id
_entity.type
_entity.pdbx_description
1 polymer ?
#
loop_
_entity_poly.entity_id
_entity_poly.type
_entity_poly.pdbx_seq_one_letter_code
_entity_poly.pdbx_strand_id
1 'polypeptide(L)'
;MLTRLRRLFQPDGRAPGTPDPEARAGRHTTRPGPNLFEAAAAYVAACAEDDEEAIEAAEHLTSPEALSFGVRELACRALIALAREYDEPPHKVARSLLGLPAA
;
A
#
# COMPACT_ATOMS: atom_id res chain seq x y z
N MET A 1 20.00 12.85 5.32
CA MET A 1 18.76 13.30 6.00
C MET A 1 17.63 12.28 5.81
N LEU A 2 17.82 11.00 6.18
CA LEU A 2 16.80 9.95 5.99
C LEU A 2 16.81 8.94 7.16
N THR A 3 16.95 9.42 8.40
CA THR A 3 16.91 8.57 9.60
C THR A 3 15.73 8.96 10.47
N ARG A 4 14.58 8.28 10.28
CA ARG A 4 13.61 7.93 11.36
C ARG A 4 12.40 7.07 10.92
N LEU A 5 12.54 6.21 9.91
CA LEU A 5 11.47 5.27 9.53
C LEU A 5 11.44 4.00 10.42
N ARG A 6 11.31 4.16 11.74
CA ARG A 6 11.25 3.02 12.68
C ARG A 6 10.26 3.18 13.84
N ARG A 7 9.12 3.85 13.63
CA ARG A 7 8.10 4.01 14.69
C ARG A 7 6.64 3.95 14.20
N LEU A 8 6.31 2.99 13.34
CA LEU A 8 4.89 2.70 13.04
C LEU A 8 4.48 1.23 13.20
N PHE A 9 5.36 0.37 13.75
CA PHE A 9 4.97 -0.96 14.23
C PHE A 9 5.29 -1.07 15.72
N GLN A 10 4.30 -0.84 16.56
CA GLN A 10 4.26 -1.43 17.90
C GLN A 10 3.02 -2.33 18.03
N PRO A 11 3.13 -3.47 18.71
CA PRO A 11 2.15 -4.55 18.68
C PRO A 11 1.04 -4.28 19.70
N ASP A 12 -0.20 -4.59 19.31
CA ASP A 12 -1.36 -4.49 20.20
C ASP A 12 -1.19 -5.40 21.42
N GLY A 13 -1.12 -4.80 22.61
CA GLY A 13 -0.86 -5.46 23.89
C GLY A 13 -1.99 -6.38 24.38
N ARG A 14 -2.22 -7.53 23.71
CA ARG A 14 -3.24 -8.49 24.12
C ARG A 14 -2.67 -9.72 24.84
N ALA A 15 -3.14 -9.95 26.07
CA ALA A 15 -3.06 -11.22 26.80
C ALA A 15 -4.51 -11.75 27.05
N PRO A 16 -4.71 -12.96 27.60
CA PRO A 16 -5.14 -14.15 26.88
C PRO A 16 -6.66 -14.40 26.97
N GLY A 17 -7.23 -14.80 25.83
CA GLY A 17 -8.45 -15.60 25.68
C GLY A 17 -8.13 -16.60 24.58
N THR A 18 -7.72 -17.80 24.99
CA THR A 18 -7.12 -18.84 24.14
C THR A 18 -8.11 -19.35 23.09
N PRO A 19 -7.81 -19.24 21.78
CA PRO A 19 -8.53 -20.00 20.78
C PRO A 19 -8.07 -21.47 20.81
N ASP A 20 -9.07 -22.35 20.71
CA ASP A 20 -8.95 -23.80 20.69
C ASP A 20 -7.91 -24.30 19.65
N PRO A 21 -6.90 -25.10 20.03
CA PRO A 21 -5.90 -25.60 19.09
C PRO A 21 -6.48 -26.51 18.00
N GLU A 22 -7.65 -27.13 18.21
CA GLU A 22 -8.27 -28.02 17.22
C GLU A 22 -8.96 -27.25 16.07
N ALA A 23 -9.35 -25.98 16.28
CA ALA A 23 -9.96 -25.15 15.23
C ALA A 23 -8.95 -24.68 14.15
N ARG A 24 -7.65 -24.98 14.30
CA ARG A 24 -6.60 -24.67 13.32
C ARG A 24 -6.31 -25.81 12.35
N ALA A 25 -6.69 -27.05 12.66
CA ALA A 25 -6.33 -28.22 11.86
C ALA A 25 -7.19 -28.42 10.59
N GLY A 26 -8.30 -27.70 10.44
CA GLY A 26 -9.27 -27.92 9.35
C GLY A 26 -9.33 -26.83 8.27
N ARG A 27 -8.62 -25.71 8.41
CA ARG A 27 -8.57 -24.72 7.33
C ARG A 27 -7.40 -25.08 6.44
N HIS A 28 -7.69 -25.83 5.37
CA HIS A 28 -6.94 -25.69 4.12
C HIS A 28 -6.89 -24.19 3.82
N THR A 29 -5.82 -23.52 4.25
CA THR A 29 -5.58 -22.14 3.89
C THR A 29 -5.17 -22.18 2.43
N THR A 30 -6.16 -22.27 1.54
CA THR A 30 -6.01 -21.66 0.23
C THR A 30 -5.60 -20.24 0.56
N ARG A 31 -4.31 -19.94 0.42
CA ARG A 31 -3.80 -18.59 0.66
C ARG A 31 -4.74 -17.70 -0.16
N PRO A 32 -5.47 -16.76 0.46
CA PRO A 32 -6.27 -15.84 -0.33
C PRO A 32 -5.31 -15.25 -1.35
N GLY A 33 -5.68 -15.29 -2.63
CA GLY A 33 -4.89 -14.60 -3.65
C GLY A 33 -4.59 -13.18 -3.15
N PRO A 34 -3.41 -12.62 -3.50
CA PRO A 34 -3.00 -11.32 -2.99
C PRO A 34 -4.14 -10.32 -3.06
N ASN A 35 -4.38 -9.65 -1.94
CA ASN A 35 -5.51 -8.74 -1.86
C ASN A 35 -5.29 -7.59 -2.86
N LEU A 36 -6.35 -6.95 -3.34
CA LEU A 36 -6.24 -5.89 -4.35
C LEU A 36 -5.23 -4.79 -3.98
N PHE A 37 -5.20 -4.42 -2.69
CA PHE A 37 -4.30 -3.39 -2.20
C PHE A 37 -2.83 -3.86 -2.13
N GLU A 38 -2.59 -5.16 -1.92
CA GLU A 38 -1.25 -5.77 -2.04
C GLU A 38 -0.78 -5.73 -3.48
N ALA A 39 -1.64 -6.08 -4.46
CA ALA A 39 -1.30 -5.97 -5.87
C ALA A 39 -0.98 -4.52 -6.27
N ALA A 40 -1.80 -3.55 -5.85
CA ALA A 40 -1.55 -2.14 -6.12
C ALA A 40 -0.29 -1.61 -5.44
N ALA A 41 -0.01 -2.02 -4.19
CA ALA A 41 1.21 -1.64 -3.50
C ALA A 41 2.46 -2.21 -4.19
N ALA A 42 2.41 -3.49 -4.59
CA ALA A 42 3.50 -4.13 -5.32
C ALA A 42 3.73 -3.45 -6.68
N TYR A 43 2.65 -3.19 -7.44
CA TYR A 43 2.71 -2.53 -8.73
C TYR A 43 3.34 -1.13 -8.63
N VAL A 44 2.86 -0.27 -7.73
CA VAL A 44 3.37 1.10 -7.60
C VAL A 44 4.81 1.13 -7.10
N ALA A 45 5.19 0.22 -6.20
CA ALA A 45 6.58 0.08 -5.76
C ALA A 45 7.49 -0.35 -6.91
N ALA A 46 7.07 -1.37 -7.68
CA ALA A 46 7.81 -1.83 -8.85
C ALA A 46 7.96 -0.74 -9.92
N CYS A 47 6.92 0.07 -10.16
CA CYS A 47 7.02 1.26 -11.03
C CYS A 47 8.01 2.31 -10.51
N ALA A 48 8.12 2.50 -9.19
CA ALA A 48 9.06 3.45 -8.61
C ALA A 48 10.51 2.92 -8.60
N GLU A 49 10.68 1.61 -8.67
CA GLU A 49 11.97 0.90 -8.68
C GLU A 49 12.43 0.50 -10.10
N ASP A 50 11.64 0.83 -11.13
CA ASP A 50 11.85 0.43 -12.53
C ASP A 50 12.02 -1.11 -12.70
N ASP A 51 11.29 -1.90 -11.90
CA ASP A 51 11.32 -3.37 -11.92
C ASP A 51 10.22 -3.93 -12.84
N GLU A 52 10.54 -4.09 -14.12
CA GLU A 52 9.61 -4.59 -15.15
C GLU A 52 9.04 -5.99 -14.84
N GLU A 53 9.85 -6.88 -14.23
CA GLU A 53 9.41 -8.24 -13.89
C GLU A 53 8.38 -8.20 -12.75
N ALA A 54 8.62 -7.37 -11.73
CA ALA A 54 7.68 -7.19 -10.64
C ALA A 54 6.40 -6.45 -11.08
N ILE A 55 6.48 -5.52 -12.04
CA ILE A 55 5.32 -4.88 -12.66
C ILE A 55 4.44 -5.95 -13.31
N GLU A 56 5.01 -6.77 -14.19
CA GLU A 56 4.26 -7.83 -14.87
C GLU A 56 3.64 -8.80 -13.86
N ALA A 57 4.40 -9.23 -12.84
CA ALA A 57 3.90 -10.12 -11.80
C ALA A 57 2.69 -9.52 -11.06
N ALA A 58 2.72 -8.22 -10.73
CA ALA A 58 1.65 -7.54 -10.01
C ALA A 58 0.37 -7.37 -10.86
N GLU A 59 0.51 -7.13 -12.17
CA GLU A 59 -0.63 -7.03 -13.10
C GLU A 59 -1.43 -8.32 -13.20
N HIS A 60 -0.77 -9.48 -13.04
CA HIS A 60 -1.43 -10.80 -13.08
C HIS A 60 -2.16 -11.19 -11.79
N LEU A 61 -2.03 -10.40 -10.71
CA LEU A 61 -2.63 -10.72 -9.40
C LEU A 61 -4.12 -10.37 -9.31
N THR A 62 -4.60 -9.48 -10.18
CA THR A 62 -5.97 -8.96 -10.13
C THR A 62 -6.43 -8.46 -11.51
N SER A 63 -7.69 -8.04 -11.65
CA SER A 63 -8.15 -7.46 -12.92
C SER A 63 -7.58 -6.05 -13.13
N PRO A 64 -7.42 -5.59 -14.38
CA PRO A 64 -6.93 -4.24 -14.66
C PRO A 64 -7.78 -3.13 -14.01
N GLU A 65 -9.10 -3.30 -13.95
CA GLU A 65 -10.02 -2.34 -13.31
C GLU A 65 -9.79 -2.28 -11.80
N ALA A 66 -9.58 -3.45 -11.20
CA ALA A 66 -9.32 -3.58 -9.79
C ALA A 66 -7.95 -2.94 -9.46
N LEU A 67 -6.91 -3.23 -10.25
CA LEU A 67 -5.59 -2.62 -10.08
C LEU A 67 -5.67 -1.09 -10.20
N SER A 68 -6.36 -0.58 -11.21
CA SER A 68 -6.58 0.86 -11.41
C SER A 68 -7.29 1.51 -10.22
N PHE A 69 -8.27 0.82 -9.62
CA PHE A 69 -8.89 1.26 -8.37
C PHE A 69 -7.87 1.34 -7.23
N GLY A 70 -7.09 0.27 -7.02
CA GLY A 70 -6.08 0.21 -5.97
C GLY A 70 -5.00 1.28 -6.09
N VAL A 71 -4.49 1.51 -7.31
CA VAL A 71 -3.48 2.55 -7.61
C VAL A 71 -4.03 3.94 -7.30
N ARG A 72 -5.26 4.24 -7.71
CA ARG A 72 -5.89 5.54 -7.42
C ARG A 72 -6.06 5.77 -5.91
N GLU A 73 -6.51 4.76 -5.17
CA GLU A 73 -6.65 4.87 -3.72
C GLU A 73 -5.30 5.05 -3.02
N LEU A 74 -4.26 4.33 -3.46
CA LEU A 74 -2.90 4.51 -2.95
C LEU A 74 -2.39 5.92 -3.22
N ALA A 75 -2.57 6.45 -4.44
CA ALA A 75 -2.16 7.80 -4.80
C ALA A 75 -2.86 8.86 -3.93
N CYS A 76 -4.17 8.75 -3.70
CA CYS A 76 -4.91 9.64 -2.81
C CYS A 76 -4.38 9.61 -1.38
N ARG A 77 -4.16 8.41 -0.82
CA ARG A 77 -3.63 8.24 0.54
C ARG A 77 -2.21 8.80 0.68
N ALA A 78 -1.35 8.53 -0.29
CA ALA A 78 0.02 9.05 -0.33
C ALA A 78 0.02 10.59 -0.41
N LEU A 79 -0.82 11.17 -1.26
CA LEU A 79 -0.94 12.62 -1.39
C LEU A 79 -1.41 13.28 -0.09
N ILE A 80 -2.43 12.72 0.57
CA ILE A 80 -2.92 13.25 1.86
C ILE A 80 -1.85 13.14 2.94
N ALA A 81 -1.13 12.02 3.01
CA ALA A 81 -0.04 11.85 3.96
C ALA A 81 1.06 12.89 3.73
N LEU A 82 1.49 13.07 2.48
CA LEU A 82 2.54 14.01 2.10
C LEU A 82 2.13 15.47 2.31
N ALA A 83 0.89 15.82 2.00
CA ALA A 83 0.32 17.15 2.26
C ALA A 83 0.38 17.52 3.75
N ARG A 84 0.08 16.56 4.63
CA ARG A 84 0.20 16.74 6.08
C ARG A 84 1.65 16.86 6.53
N GLU A 85 2.56 16.10 5.93
CA GLU A 85 3.99 16.19 6.25
C GLU A 85 4.58 17.55 5.88
N TYR A 86 4.14 18.14 4.77
CA TYR A 86 4.60 19.45 4.31
C TYR A 86 3.80 20.64 4.87
N ASP A 87 2.71 20.40 5.60
CA ASP A 87 1.76 21.43 6.02
C ASP A 87 1.24 22.28 4.84
N GLU A 88 0.98 21.61 3.71
CA GLU A 88 0.56 22.23 2.46
C GLU A 88 -0.77 21.62 1.97
N PRO A 89 -1.60 22.35 1.22
CA PRO A 89 -2.83 21.79 0.72
C PRO A 89 -2.56 20.72 -0.35
N PRO A 90 -3.35 19.63 -0.43
CA PRO A 90 -3.11 18.53 -1.36
C PRO A 90 -2.95 18.94 -2.84
N HIS A 91 -3.70 19.95 -3.29
CA HIS A 91 -3.62 20.42 -4.67
C HIS A 91 -2.24 21.01 -5.01
N LYS A 92 -1.60 21.70 -4.06
CA LYS A 92 -0.28 22.31 -4.27
C LYS A 92 0.79 21.23 -4.34
N VAL A 93 0.73 20.24 -3.44
CA VAL A 93 1.65 19.09 -3.43
C VAL A 93 1.53 18.28 -4.72
N ALA A 94 0.31 17.98 -5.17
CA ALA A 94 0.09 17.24 -6.42
C ALA A 94 0.68 17.96 -7.64
N ARG A 95 0.48 19.27 -7.75
CA ARG A 95 1.06 20.08 -8.83
C ARG A 95 2.59 20.09 -8.76
N SER A 96 3.16 20.22 -7.57
CA SER A 96 4.60 20.18 -7.37
C SER A 96 5.22 18.84 -7.77
N LEU A 97 4.59 17.71 -7.40
CA LEU A 97 5.06 16.37 -7.79
C LEU A 97 5.08 16.16 -9.31
N LEU A 98 4.14 16.80 -10.01
CA LEU A 98 4.02 16.73 -11.48
C LEU A 98 4.78 17.84 -12.21
N GLY A 99 5.55 18.68 -11.51
CA GLY A 99 6.29 19.80 -12.11
C GLY A 99 5.40 20.88 -12.75
N LEU A 100 4.14 20.98 -12.32
CA LEU A 100 3.18 21.95 -12.83
C LEU A 100 3.34 23.31 -12.14
N PRO A 101 3.09 24.44 -12.84
CA PRO A 101 3.19 25.78 -12.24
C PRO A 101 2.21 25.94 -11.07
N ALA A 102 2.51 26.80 -10.10
CA ALA A 102 1.54 27.15 -9.06
C ALA A 102 0.27 27.72 -9.70
N ALA A 103 -0.89 27.31 -9.20
CA ALA A 103 -2.20 27.82 -9.64
C ALA A 103 -2.53 29.13 -8.93
#